data_AF-A0A2D9T2W5-F1
#
_entry.id   AF-A0A2D9T2W5-F1
#
_cell.length_a   1.000
_cell.length_b   1.000
_cell.length_c   1.000
_cell.angle_alpha   90.00
_cell.angle_beta   90.00
_cell.angle_gamma   90.00
#
_symmetry.space_group_name_H-M   'P 1'
#
loop_
_entity.id
_entity.type
_entity.pdbx_description
1 polymer ?
#
loop_
_entity_poly.entity_id
_entity_poly.type
_entity_poly.pdbx_seq_one_letter_code
_entity_poly.pdbx_strand_id
1 'polypeptide(L)'
;MTLTCDGDTMCKGNGGAGSAITCSETANCDLKAGADSTAECSDAAVCKIELGANSTVRCTDQSDCDIKCDDGGCSDDGGCSVECGADASCRLDCGTGDGGTPTECPDGRLLCGGTC
;
A
#
# COMPACT_ATOMS: atom_id res chain seq x y z
N MET A 1 1.37 -13.68 7.27
CA MET A 1 0.51 -14.49 6.36
C MET A 1 0.85 -14.12 4.93
N THR A 2 0.68 -15.00 3.94
CA THR A 2 0.88 -14.63 2.52
C THR A 2 -0.44 -14.77 1.77
N LEU A 3 -0.81 -13.75 1.00
CA LEU A 3 -1.98 -13.75 0.13
C LEU A 3 -1.54 -13.33 -1.28
N THR A 4 -1.85 -14.16 -2.26
CA THR A 4 -1.53 -13.90 -3.66
C THR A 4 -2.83 -13.90 -4.46
N CYS A 5 -3.03 -12.87 -5.27
CA CYS A 5 -4.17 -12.70 -6.16
C CYS A 5 -3.69 -12.46 -7.59
N ASP A 6 -4.09 -13.33 -8.50
CA ASP A 6 -3.65 -13.30 -9.90
C ASP A 6 -4.86 -13.49 -10.84
N GLY A 7 -4.69 -13.07 -12.10
CA GLY A 7 -5.68 -13.14 -13.17
C GLY A 7 -6.90 -12.23 -12.97
N ASP A 8 -7.97 -12.50 -13.72
CA ASP A 8 -9.25 -11.77 -13.61
C ASP A 8 -10.06 -12.18 -12.36
N THR A 9 -9.40 -12.26 -11.20
CA THR A 9 -10.03 -12.67 -9.93
C THR A 9 -10.25 -11.49 -8.99
N MET A 10 -11.26 -11.62 -8.12
CA MET A 10 -11.50 -10.66 -7.05
C MET A 10 -11.04 -11.26 -5.72
N CYS A 11 -10.03 -10.66 -5.09
CA CYS A 11 -9.53 -11.10 -3.80
C CYS A 11 -9.93 -10.14 -2.70
N LYS A 12 -10.63 -10.68 -1.70
CA LYS A 12 -10.96 -9.97 -0.47
C LYS A 12 -10.43 -10.73 0.73
N GLY A 13 -9.84 -10.02 1.68
CA GLY A 13 -9.20 -10.67 2.80
C GLY A 13 -8.57 -9.71 3.79
N ASN A 14 -8.43 -10.22 5.01
CA ASN A 14 -7.82 -9.51 6.11
C ASN A 14 -6.58 -10.28 6.56
N GLY A 15 -5.41 -9.72 6.36
CA GLY A 15 -4.15 -10.15 6.94
C GLY A 15 -3.95 -9.58 8.35
N GLY A 16 -3.28 -10.34 9.21
CA GLY A 16 -2.75 -9.81 10.46
C GLY A 16 -1.51 -8.93 10.24
N ALA A 17 -0.83 -8.55 11.32
CA ALA A 17 0.49 -7.93 11.23
C ALA A 17 1.51 -8.88 10.56
N GLY A 18 2.49 -8.31 9.85
CA GLY A 18 3.49 -9.11 9.11
C GLY A 18 2.88 -9.91 7.95
N SER A 19 1.83 -9.39 7.32
CA SER A 19 1.26 -10.04 6.14
C SER A 19 1.95 -9.57 4.86
N ALA A 20 2.14 -10.48 3.93
CA ALA A 20 2.61 -10.22 2.58
C ALA A 20 1.46 -10.42 1.61
N ILE A 21 1.18 -9.40 0.82
CA ILE A 21 0.10 -9.35 -0.17
C ILE A 21 0.72 -9.15 -1.55
N THR A 22 0.30 -9.93 -2.53
CA THR A 22 0.69 -9.76 -3.93
C THR A 22 -0.56 -9.77 -4.80
N CYS A 23 -0.67 -8.77 -5.68
CA CYS A 23 -1.75 -8.62 -6.65
C CYS A 23 -1.16 -8.30 -8.03
N SER A 24 -1.52 -9.12 -9.02
CA SER A 24 -0.89 -9.11 -10.34
C SER A 24 -1.93 -9.16 -11.46
N GLU A 25 -1.46 -9.04 -12.70
CA GLU A 25 -2.28 -9.14 -13.92
C GLU A 25 -3.46 -8.15 -13.92
N THR A 26 -4.70 -8.63 -14.00
CA THR A 26 -5.94 -7.81 -14.00
C THR A 26 -6.76 -8.01 -12.72
N ALA A 27 -6.11 -8.47 -11.65
CA ALA A 27 -6.77 -8.80 -10.39
C ALA A 27 -7.37 -7.57 -9.71
N ASN A 28 -8.51 -7.77 -9.04
CA ASN A 28 -9.17 -6.75 -8.21
C ASN A 28 -9.01 -7.12 -6.73
N CYS A 29 -8.12 -6.42 -6.04
CA CYS A 29 -7.77 -6.68 -4.65
C CYS A 29 -8.41 -5.66 -3.72
N ASP A 30 -9.09 -6.14 -2.69
CA ASP A 30 -9.69 -5.33 -1.61
C ASP A 30 -9.29 -5.95 -0.27
N LEU A 31 -8.12 -5.52 0.22
CA LEU A 31 -7.37 -6.22 1.25
C LEU A 31 -7.01 -5.29 2.41
N LYS A 32 -7.08 -5.83 3.62
CA LYS A 32 -6.64 -5.13 4.84
C LYS A 32 -5.53 -5.91 5.51
N ALA A 33 -4.43 -5.28 5.91
CA ALA A 33 -3.40 -5.91 6.72
C ALA A 33 -3.00 -5.05 7.93
N GLY A 34 -2.47 -5.71 8.96
CA GLY A 34 -1.96 -5.04 10.16
C GLY A 34 -0.62 -4.34 9.90
N ALA A 35 0.02 -3.87 10.98
CA ALA A 35 1.35 -3.27 10.92
C ALA A 35 2.42 -4.21 10.34
N ASP A 36 3.55 -3.63 9.92
CA ASP A 36 4.71 -4.34 9.40
C ASP A 36 4.39 -5.26 8.21
N SER A 37 3.38 -4.89 7.42
CA SER A 37 2.93 -5.67 6.27
C SER A 37 3.54 -5.17 4.98
N THR A 38 3.63 -6.04 3.98
CA THR A 38 4.07 -5.71 2.63
C THR A 38 2.95 -5.98 1.64
N ALA A 39 2.77 -5.08 0.68
CA ALA A 39 1.86 -5.26 -0.43
C ALA A 39 2.55 -4.92 -1.75
N GLU A 40 2.36 -5.76 -2.75
CA GLU A 40 2.85 -5.55 -4.11
C GLU A 40 1.68 -5.59 -5.09
N CYS A 41 1.58 -4.57 -5.94
CA CYS A 41 0.58 -4.45 -7.00
C CYS A 41 1.31 -4.21 -8.33
N SER A 42 1.00 -5.01 -9.36
CA SER A 42 1.75 -5.00 -10.62
C SER A 42 0.87 -5.26 -11.85
N ASP A 43 1.47 -5.17 -13.03
CA ASP A 43 0.86 -5.28 -14.36
C ASP A 43 -0.28 -4.27 -14.62
N ALA A 44 -1.53 -4.64 -14.36
CA ALA A 44 -2.73 -3.81 -14.52
C ALA A 44 -3.75 -4.07 -13.40
N ALA A 45 -3.28 -4.54 -12.24
CA ALA A 45 -4.13 -4.89 -11.11
C ALA A 45 -4.73 -3.63 -10.48
N VAL A 46 -5.95 -3.76 -9.96
CA VAL A 46 -6.64 -2.72 -9.20
C VAL A 46 -6.57 -3.10 -7.73
N CYS A 47 -5.75 -2.37 -6.97
CA CYS A 47 -5.41 -2.66 -5.60
C CYS A 47 -5.98 -1.61 -4.65
N LYS A 48 -6.99 -2.01 -3.89
CA LYS A 48 -7.47 -1.27 -2.73
C LYS A 48 -6.92 -1.91 -1.46
N ILE A 49 -5.97 -1.24 -0.81
CA ILE A 49 -5.21 -1.83 0.31
C ILE A 49 -5.25 -0.93 1.53
N GLU A 50 -5.74 -1.47 2.64
CA GLU A 50 -5.67 -0.84 3.97
C GLU A 50 -4.53 -1.46 4.78
N LEU A 51 -3.54 -0.68 5.21
CA LEU A 51 -2.36 -1.19 5.91
C LEU A 51 -2.13 -0.49 7.25
N GLY A 52 -1.59 -1.22 8.23
CA GLY A 52 -1.14 -0.63 9.48
C GLY A 52 0.21 0.09 9.35
N ALA A 53 0.69 0.67 10.45
CA ALA A 53 1.99 1.34 10.56
C ALA A 53 3.18 0.49 10.06
N ASN A 54 4.27 1.15 9.66
CA ASN A 54 5.50 0.50 9.13
C ASN A 54 5.31 -0.40 7.91
N SER A 55 4.15 -0.34 7.25
CA SER A 55 3.90 -1.17 6.08
C SER A 55 4.53 -0.57 4.83
N THR A 56 4.83 -1.44 3.86
CA THR A 56 5.40 -1.03 2.57
C THR A 56 4.50 -1.48 1.44
N VAL A 57 4.19 -0.57 0.52
CA VAL A 57 3.48 -0.86 -0.71
C VAL A 57 4.38 -0.59 -1.90
N ARG A 58 4.35 -1.49 -2.87
CA ARG A 58 5.02 -1.31 -4.15
C ARG A 58 3.99 -1.45 -5.26
N CYS A 59 3.80 -0.37 -6.01
CA CYS A 59 2.91 -0.33 -7.17
C CYS A 59 3.76 -0.15 -8.42
N THR A 60 3.73 -1.11 -9.34
CA THR A 60 4.54 -1.07 -10.56
C THR A 60 3.67 -1.21 -11.80
N ASP A 61 4.28 -0.98 -12.97
CA ASP A 61 3.64 -1.13 -14.27
C ASP A 61 2.39 -0.25 -14.37
N GLN A 62 1.30 -0.71 -14.99
CA GLN A 62 0.05 0.04 -15.18
C GLN A 62 -0.96 -0.21 -14.05
N SER A 63 -0.50 -0.60 -12.85
CA SER A 63 -1.37 -0.87 -11.70
C SER A 63 -2.07 0.40 -11.19
N ASP A 64 -3.28 0.22 -10.66
CA ASP A 64 -4.06 1.27 -9.99
C ASP A 64 -4.13 0.94 -8.49
N CYS A 65 -3.50 1.78 -7.68
CA CYS A 65 -3.33 1.57 -6.25
C CYS A 65 -4.06 2.64 -5.44
N ASP A 66 -5.13 2.24 -4.75
CA ASP A 66 -5.80 3.02 -3.70
C ASP A 66 -5.35 2.49 -2.33
N ILE A 67 -4.43 3.22 -1.72
CA ILE A 67 -3.73 2.79 -0.51
C ILE A 67 -4.19 3.68 0.64
N LYS A 68 -4.68 3.05 1.68
CA LYS A 68 -5.03 3.72 2.93
C LYS A 68 -4.16 3.17 4.05
N CYS A 69 -3.48 4.04 4.76
CA CYS A 69 -2.70 3.62 5.92
C CYS A 69 -3.55 3.84 7.18
N ASP A 70 -4.18 2.75 7.65
CA ASP A 70 -5.19 2.68 8.70
C ASP A 70 -4.54 2.63 10.09
N ASP A 71 -3.69 3.61 10.36
CA ASP A 71 -3.31 4.11 11.67
C ASP A 71 -2.41 5.30 11.34
N GLY A 72 -2.86 6.52 11.64
CA GLY A 72 -2.10 7.77 11.43
C GLY A 72 -0.91 7.86 12.38
N GLY A 73 -0.13 6.77 12.51
CA GLY A 73 1.10 6.64 13.25
C GLY A 73 2.21 7.43 12.58
N CYS A 74 2.00 8.73 12.46
CA CYS A 74 3.02 9.75 12.27
C CYS A 74 3.72 10.01 13.60
N SER A 75 4.09 8.92 14.28
CA SER A 75 5.08 8.98 15.34
C SER A 75 6.41 8.77 14.65
N ASP A 76 7.43 9.52 15.06
CA ASP A 76 8.77 9.72 14.47
C ASP A 76 9.55 8.45 14.01
N ASP A 77 8.97 7.26 14.10
CA ASP A 77 9.59 5.95 13.91
C ASP A 77 8.95 5.07 12.82
N GLY A 78 7.86 5.45 12.12
CA GLY A 78 7.20 4.39 11.32
C GLY A 78 5.95 4.63 10.51
N GLY A 79 5.99 5.55 9.56
CA GLY A 79 4.93 5.69 8.56
C GLY A 79 4.83 4.52 7.58
N CYS A 80 3.65 4.40 6.97
CA CYS A 80 3.42 3.59 5.78
C CYS A 80 4.20 4.20 4.59
N SER A 81 4.91 3.36 3.83
CA SER A 81 5.71 3.78 2.67
C SER A 81 5.17 3.19 1.38
N VAL A 82 5.12 3.99 0.33
CA VAL A 82 4.62 3.58 -0.99
C VAL A 82 5.66 3.91 -2.04
N GLU A 83 6.15 2.88 -2.73
CA GLU A 83 6.93 3.01 -3.96
C GLU A 83 5.95 3.01 -5.14
N CYS A 84 5.81 4.16 -5.82
CA CYS A 84 4.99 4.27 -7.02
C CYS A 84 5.88 4.22 -8.28
N GLY A 85 5.64 3.23 -9.13
CA GLY A 85 6.27 3.11 -10.44
C GLY A 85 5.82 4.24 -11.37
N ALA A 86 6.66 4.56 -12.36
CA ALA A 86 6.42 5.69 -13.27
C ALA A 86 5.12 5.58 -14.09
N ASP A 87 4.69 4.36 -14.38
CA ASP A 87 3.47 4.07 -15.15
C ASP A 87 2.26 3.73 -14.25
N ALA A 88 2.47 3.66 -12.93
CA ALA A 88 1.46 3.25 -11.95
C ALA A 88 0.65 4.45 -11.46
N SER A 89 -0.62 4.24 -11.16
CA SER A 89 -1.48 5.26 -10.56
C SER A 89 -1.60 5.01 -9.06
N CYS A 90 -0.87 5.77 -8.24
CA CYS A 90 -0.92 5.62 -6.78
C CYS A 90 -1.70 6.76 -6.13
N ARG A 91 -2.73 6.41 -5.38
CA ARG A 91 -3.42 7.27 -4.44
C ARG A 91 -3.11 6.80 -3.03
N LEU A 92 -2.42 7.64 -2.27
CA LEU A 92 -2.10 7.40 -0.87
C LEU A 92 -2.97 8.28 0.03
N ASP A 93 -3.77 7.64 0.88
CA ASP A 93 -4.53 8.25 1.97
C ASP A 93 -3.85 7.90 3.30
N CYS A 94 -3.32 8.92 3.97
CA CYS A 94 -2.65 8.76 5.27
C CYS A 94 -3.62 8.77 6.47
N GLY A 95 -4.93 8.62 6.21
CA GLY A 95 -5.97 8.66 7.23
C GLY A 95 -6.22 10.06 7.82
N THR A 96 -7.19 10.13 8.73
CA THR A 96 -7.67 11.37 9.37
C THR A 96 -7.00 11.70 10.71
N GLY A 97 -5.90 11.01 11.08
CA GLY A 97 -5.07 11.40 12.23
C GLY A 97 -4.08 12.52 11.88
N ASP A 98 -3.06 12.75 12.71
CA ASP A 98 -1.88 13.60 12.37
C ASP A 98 -1.10 13.09 11.12
N GLY A 99 -1.61 12.03 10.48
CA GLY A 99 -1.38 11.46 9.14
C GLY A 99 -0.80 12.36 8.06
N GLY A 100 -1.21 13.63 8.03
CA GLY A 100 -0.73 14.64 7.09
C GLY A 100 -1.00 14.31 5.61
N THR A 101 -0.62 15.25 4.74
CA THR A 101 -0.48 14.96 3.31
C THR A 101 0.74 14.06 3.09
N PRO A 102 0.69 13.10 2.14
CA PRO A 102 1.86 12.32 1.75
C PRO A 102 3.09 13.20 1.50
N THR A 103 4.24 12.82 2.07
CA THR A 103 5.53 13.42 1.75
C THR A 103 6.18 12.62 0.62
N GLU A 104 6.52 13.28 -0.48
CA GLU A 104 7.29 12.68 -1.56
C GLU A 104 8.80 12.77 -1.28
N CYS A 105 9.49 11.63 -1.35
CA CYS A 105 10.92 11.51 -1.11
C CYS A 105 11.75 11.69 -2.38
N PRO A 106 13.03 12.10 -2.27
CA PRO A 106 13.93 12.23 -3.42
C PRO A 106 14.10 10.94 -4.23
N ASP A 107 13.88 9.79 -3.61
CA ASP A 107 13.92 8.47 -4.23
C ASP A 107 12.58 8.05 -4.89
N GLY A 108 11.55 8.90 -4.85
CA GLY A 108 10.24 8.67 -5.49
C GLY A 108 9.21 7.94 -4.62
N ARG A 109 9.55 7.63 -3.36
CA ARG A 109 8.60 7.08 -2.38
C ARG A 109 7.65 8.15 -1.83
N LEU A 110 6.42 7.73 -1.52
CA LEU A 110 5.45 8.51 -0.78
C LEU A 110 5.37 7.97 0.66
N LEU A 111 5.47 8.86 1.65
CA LEU A 111 5.43 8.52 3.08
C LEU A 111 4.27 9.22 3.80
N CYS A 112 3.61 8.50 4.70
CA CYS A 112 2.65 9.09 5.63
C CYS A 112 3.32 9.57 6.91
N GLY A 113 3.47 10.89 7.06
CA GLY A 113 3.99 11.60 8.24
C GLY A 113 5.37 11.17 8.75
N GLY A 114 6.28 10.89 7.83
CA GLY A 114 7.71 10.73 8.11
C GLY A 114 8.56 11.74 7.33
N THR A 115 9.84 11.79 7.67
CA THR A 115 10.87 12.46 6.87
C THR A 115 11.52 11.48 5.90
N CYS A 116 11.75 11.98 4.69
CA CYS A 116 12.74 11.44 3.77
C CYS A 116 14.13 11.97 4.17
#